data_AF-A0A848MKU0-F1
#
_entry.id   AF-A0A848MKU0-F1
#
_cell.length_a   1.000
_cell.length_b   1.000
_cell.length_c   1.000
_cell.angle_alpha   90.00
_cell.angle_beta   90.00
_cell.angle_gamma   90.00
#
_symmetry.space_group_name_H-M   'P 1'
#
loop_
_entity.id
_entity.type
_entity.pdbx_description
1 polymer ?
#
loop_
_entity_poly.entity_id
_entity_poly.type
_entity_poly.pdbx_seq_one_letter_code
_entity_poly.pdbx_strand_id
1 'polypeptide(L)'
;MQLSTRQARIFRLALLLGSGLPVSAQKIINQLGCSEPTLTRALKELRETYSAEIKYSKATHSYQLLEPGQLDKKALRRINEILHSSIDHKHTEVVSSVSLDKEMKKSVSLSLRSSVLRKIDRLALLADTTRSDAVEMLVDNCIVEFLSTLSQRGIGR
;
A
#
# COMPACT_ATOMS: atom_id res chain seq x y z
N MET A 1 -5.63 -12.77 4.46
CA MET A 1 -5.56 -12.02 3.18
C MET A 1 -5.17 -10.59 3.50
N GLN A 2 -4.13 -10.04 2.87
CA GLN A 2 -3.77 -8.63 3.07
C GLN A 2 -4.72 -7.75 2.25
N LEU A 3 -5.37 -6.78 2.91
CA LEU A 3 -6.22 -5.79 2.23
C LEU A 3 -5.34 -4.73 1.59
N SER A 4 -5.60 -4.43 0.31
CA SER A 4 -5.06 -3.22 -0.30
C SER A 4 -5.53 -1.96 0.46
N THR A 5 -4.75 -0.89 0.39
CA THR A 5 -5.10 0.41 0.98
C THR A 5 -6.45 0.93 0.45
N ARG A 6 -6.74 0.65 -0.82
CA ARG A 6 -8.03 0.94 -1.46
C ARG A 6 -9.17 0.15 -0.82
N GLN A 7 -9.07 -1.17 -0.74
CA GLN A 7 -10.11 -2.03 -0.14
C GLN A 7 -10.36 -1.67 1.32
N ALA A 8 -9.29 -1.46 2.11
CA ALA A 8 -9.41 -1.07 3.50
C ALA A 8 -10.20 0.25 3.66
N ARG A 9 -10.02 1.21 2.73
CA ARG A 9 -10.77 2.47 2.72
C ARG A 9 -12.25 2.26 2.41
N ILE A 10 -12.57 1.47 1.40
CA ILE A 10 -13.96 1.16 1.03
C ILE A 10 -14.67 0.44 2.17
N PHE A 11 -14.00 -0.51 2.82
CA PHE A 11 -14.55 -1.27 3.94
C PHE A 11 -14.82 -0.38 5.16
N ARG A 12 -13.89 0.52 5.50
CA ARG A 12 -14.11 1.50 6.57
C ARG A 12 -15.25 2.45 6.22
N LEU A 13 -15.33 2.94 4.98
CA LEU A 13 -16.42 3.80 4.53
C LEU A 13 -17.79 3.09 4.64
N ALA A 14 -17.84 1.80 4.27
CA ALA A 14 -19.04 0.98 4.40
C ALA A 14 -19.51 0.87 5.86
N LEU A 15 -18.59 0.67 6.80
CA LEU A 15 -18.92 0.62 8.23
C LEU A 15 -19.40 1.97 8.78
N LEU A 16 -18.79 3.08 8.34
CA LEU A 16 -19.20 4.43 8.79
C LEU A 16 -20.63 4.77 8.35
N LEU A 17 -20.96 4.47 7.09
CA LEU A 17 -22.28 4.74 6.53
C LEU A 17 -23.32 3.66 6.86
N GLY A 18 -22.89 2.47 7.26
CA GLY A 18 -23.73 1.31 7.54
C GLY A 18 -24.72 1.50 8.69
N SER A 19 -24.57 2.55 9.50
CA SER A 19 -25.57 2.96 10.49
C SER A 19 -26.85 3.54 9.87
N GLY A 20 -26.81 3.95 8.60
CA GLY A 20 -27.91 4.65 7.92
C GLY A 20 -28.10 6.10 8.37
N LEU A 21 -27.30 6.58 9.34
CA LEU A 21 -27.34 7.96 9.81
C LEU A 21 -26.46 8.85 8.92
N PRO A 22 -26.79 10.15 8.79
CA PRO A 22 -25.95 11.10 8.08
C PRO A 22 -24.61 11.29 8.80
N VAL A 23 -23.51 11.22 8.04
CA VAL A 23 -22.14 11.40 8.51
C VAL A 23 -21.51 12.57 7.75
N SER A 24 -20.96 13.56 8.46
CA SER A 24 -20.33 14.72 7.81
C SER A 24 -19.11 14.32 6.98
N ALA A 25 -18.90 15.00 5.84
CA ALA A 25 -17.78 14.72 4.95
C ALA A 25 -16.43 14.86 5.66
N GLN A 26 -16.28 15.88 6.51
CA GLN A 26 -15.08 16.10 7.32
C GLN A 26 -14.79 14.91 8.26
N LYS A 27 -15.81 14.36 8.92
CA LYS A 27 -15.64 13.19 9.79
C LYS A 27 -15.17 11.98 9.00
N ILE A 28 -15.74 11.75 7.81
CA ILE A 28 -15.33 10.65 6.94
C ILE A 28 -13.88 10.84 6.46
N ILE A 29 -13.54 12.05 5.99
CA ILE A 29 -12.17 12.40 5.56
C ILE A 29 -11.15 12.13 6.67
N ASN A 30 -11.43 12.59 7.89
CA ASN A 30 -10.53 12.41 9.02
C ASN A 30 -10.37 10.93 9.40
N GLN A 31 -11.46 10.16 9.42
CA GLN A 31 -11.41 8.74 9.77
C GLN A 31 -10.77 7.87 8.68
N LEU A 32 -10.89 8.26 7.42
CA LEU A 32 -10.27 7.57 6.29
C LEU A 32 -8.85 8.08 5.94
N GLY A 33 -8.45 9.22 6.50
CA GLY A 33 -7.17 9.87 6.22
C GLY A 33 -6.99 10.20 4.74
N CYS A 34 -8.02 10.74 4.08
CA CYS A 34 -7.98 10.96 2.63
C CYS A 34 -8.54 12.32 2.19
N SER A 35 -8.09 12.84 1.04
CA SER A 35 -8.60 14.08 0.47
C SER A 35 -10.04 13.95 -0.05
N GLU A 36 -10.74 15.08 -0.22
CA GLU A 36 -12.11 15.12 -0.74
C GLU A 36 -12.30 14.49 -2.15
N PRO A 37 -11.36 14.66 -3.11
CA PRO A 37 -11.42 13.91 -4.38
C PRO A 37 -11.31 12.39 -4.17
N THR A 38 -10.53 11.95 -3.18
CA THR A 38 -10.38 10.54 -2.84
C THR A 38 -11.65 9.98 -2.21
N LEU A 39 -12.30 10.75 -1.33
CA LEU A 39 -13.61 10.43 -0.78
C LEU A 39 -14.65 10.28 -1.89
N THR A 40 -14.70 11.20 -2.85
CA THR A 40 -15.64 11.15 -3.97
C THR A 40 -15.48 9.85 -4.80
N ARG A 41 -14.23 9.45 -5.07
CA ARG A 41 -13.93 8.18 -5.74
C ARG A 41 -14.36 6.97 -4.91
N ALA A 42 -14.07 6.98 -3.61
CA ALA A 42 -14.46 5.90 -2.70
C ALA A 42 -15.97 5.74 -2.59
N LEU A 43 -16.72 6.85 -2.54
CA LEU A 43 -18.19 6.84 -2.54
C LEU A 43 -18.77 6.32 -3.86
N LYS A 44 -18.16 6.67 -5.00
CA LYS A 44 -18.57 6.12 -6.31
C LYS A 44 -18.35 4.60 -6.35
N GLU A 45 -17.17 4.15 -5.94
CA GLU A 45 -16.83 2.73 -5.90
C GLU A 45 -17.74 1.94 -4.95
N LEU A 46 -18.06 2.48 -3.77
CA LEU A 46 -18.96 1.82 -2.82
C LEU A 46 -20.38 1.65 -3.42
N ARG A 47 -20.90 2.69 -4.10
CA ARG A 47 -22.19 2.63 -4.79
C ARG A 47 -22.20 1.58 -5.90
N GLU A 48 -21.16 1.54 -6.72
CA GLU A 48 -21.06 0.59 -7.84
C GLU A 48 -20.86 -0.85 -7.35
N THR A 49 -19.95 -1.06 -6.41
CA THR A 49 -19.56 -2.41 -5.94
C THR A 49 -20.70 -3.11 -5.19
N TYR A 50 -21.45 -2.36 -4.39
CA TYR A 50 -22.50 -2.93 -3.54
C TYR A 50 -23.91 -2.56 -3.98
N SER A 51 -24.07 -1.88 -5.12
CA SER A 51 -25.36 -1.35 -5.57
C SER A 51 -26.07 -0.54 -4.48
N ALA A 52 -25.28 0.22 -3.71
CA ALA A 52 -25.76 1.03 -2.59
C ALA A 52 -26.19 2.42 -3.07
N GLU A 53 -27.20 3.00 -2.43
CA GLU A 53 -27.63 4.37 -2.69
C GLU A 53 -27.15 5.30 -1.57
N ILE A 54 -26.33 6.28 -1.93
CA ILE A 54 -25.76 7.25 -0.99
C ILE A 54 -26.19 8.65 -1.40
N LYS A 55 -26.88 9.34 -0.50
CA LYS A 55 -27.30 10.72 -0.67
C LYS A 55 -26.30 11.67 -0.06
N TYR A 56 -26.02 12.76 -0.78
CA TYR A 56 -25.29 13.90 -0.27
C TYR A 56 -26.25 15.03 0.11
N SER A 57 -26.15 15.52 1.33
CA SER A 57 -26.88 16.69 1.80
C SER A 57 -25.99 17.92 1.74
N LYS A 58 -26.27 18.83 0.80
CA LYS A 58 -25.53 20.09 0.64
C LYS A 58 -25.61 20.98 1.89
N ALA A 59 -26.77 21.03 2.53
CA ALA A 59 -27.01 21.91 3.68
C ALA A 59 -26.18 21.53 4.92
N THR A 60 -25.92 20.23 5.10
CA THR A 60 -25.19 19.70 6.27
C THR A 60 -23.81 19.17 5.92
N HIS A 61 -23.43 19.26 4.64
CA HIS A 61 -22.20 18.70 4.09
C HIS A 61 -21.97 17.25 4.56
N SER A 62 -23.00 16.41 4.42
CA SER A 62 -23.03 15.05 4.97
C SER A 62 -23.47 14.02 3.94
N TYR A 63 -23.05 12.78 4.16
CA TYR A 63 -23.41 11.61 3.37
C TYR A 63 -24.24 10.66 4.21
N GLN A 64 -25.28 10.09 3.60
CA GLN A 64 -26.16 9.12 4.24
C GLN A 64 -26.40 7.96 3.29
N LEU A 65 -26.30 6.74 3.82
CA LEU A 65 -26.73 5.52 3.11
C LEU A 65 -28.26 5.44 3.20
N LEU A 66 -28.94 5.52 2.06
CA LEU A 66 -30.39 5.36 1.97
C LEU A 66 -30.74 3.89 1.76
N GLU A 67 -30.21 3.31 0.69
CA GLU A 67 -30.41 1.90 0.36
C GLU A 67 -29.08 1.16 0.50
N PRO A 68 -29.00 0.14 1.38
CA PRO A 68 -27.76 -0.58 1.60
C PRO A 68 -27.36 -1.47 0.42
N GLY A 69 -28.30 -1.86 -0.45
CA GLY A 69 -28.04 -2.81 -1.53
C GLY A 69 -27.48 -4.13 -0.98
N GLN A 70 -26.26 -4.47 -1.39
CA GLN A 70 -25.53 -5.65 -0.90
C GLN A 70 -24.81 -5.44 0.45
N LEU A 71 -24.86 -4.25 1.05
CA LEU A 71 -24.33 -3.96 2.39
C LEU A 71 -25.33 -4.36 3.48
N ASP A 72 -25.77 -5.62 3.45
CA ASP A 72 -26.63 -6.15 4.51
C ASP A 72 -25.85 -6.30 5.84
N LYS A 73 -26.58 -6.54 6.94
CA LYS A 73 -25.96 -6.70 8.27
C LYS A 73 -24.91 -7.81 8.29
N LYS A 74 -25.06 -8.85 7.47
CA LYS A 74 -24.08 -9.94 7.35
C LYS A 74 -22.83 -9.47 6.60
N ALA A 75 -22.97 -8.73 5.51
CA ALA A 75 -21.85 -8.13 4.79
C ALA A 75 -21.06 -7.17 5.68
N LEU A 76 -21.72 -6.29 6.42
CA LEU A 76 -21.04 -5.37 7.34
C LEU A 76 -20.27 -6.10 8.46
N ARG A 77 -20.84 -7.19 9.00
CA ARG A 77 -20.12 -8.05 9.98
C ARG A 77 -18.86 -8.67 9.37
N ARG A 78 -18.97 -9.27 8.18
CA ARG A 78 -17.82 -9.84 7.45
C ARG A 78 -16.77 -8.79 7.15
N ILE A 79 -17.17 -7.61 6.69
CA ILE A 79 -16.28 -6.47 6.43
C ILE A 79 -15.52 -6.09 7.72
N ASN A 80 -16.21 -6.06 8.86
CA ASN A 80 -15.58 -5.75 10.14
C ASN A 80 -14.56 -6.81 10.56
N GLU A 81 -14.89 -8.09 10.45
CA GLU A 81 -13.98 -9.21 10.73
C GLU A 81 -12.74 -9.18 9.84
N ILE A 82 -12.91 -8.89 8.55
CA ILE A 82 -11.82 -8.77 7.59
C ILE A 82 -10.92 -7.56 7.92
N LEU A 83 -11.49 -6.45 8.36
CA LEU A 83 -10.72 -5.28 8.81
C LEU A 83 -9.93 -5.57 10.08
N HIS A 84 -10.55 -6.19 11.09
CA HIS A 84 -9.86 -6.54 12.34
C HIS A 84 -8.74 -7.54 12.13
N SER A 85 -9.00 -8.63 11.40
CA SER A 85 -7.95 -9.60 11.06
C SER A 85 -6.80 -8.97 10.26
N SER A 86 -7.07 -7.97 9.40
CA SER A 86 -6.01 -7.25 8.69
C SER A 86 -5.19 -6.30 9.58
N ILE A 87 -5.74 -5.82 10.70
CA ILE A 87 -5.03 -4.96 11.67
C ILE A 87 -4.06 -5.80 12.51
N ASP A 88 -4.47 -7.01 12.92
CA ASP A 88 -3.63 -7.92 13.69
C ASP A 88 -2.36 -8.32 12.91
N HIS A 89 -2.46 -8.44 11.59
CA HIS A 89 -1.30 -8.70 10.73
C HIS A 89 -0.43 -7.46 10.52
N LYS A 90 -0.99 -6.25 10.60
CA LYS A 90 -0.23 -4.99 10.46
C LYS A 90 0.64 -4.68 11.66
N HIS A 91 0.32 -5.17 12.86
CA HIS A 91 1.18 -4.98 14.03
C HIS A 91 2.56 -5.67 13.91
N THR A 92 2.74 -6.56 12.92
CA THR A 92 4.03 -7.21 12.65
C THR A 92 4.85 -6.48 11.55
N GLU A 93 4.25 -5.57 10.77
CA GLU A 93 4.91 -4.87 9.66
C GLU A 93 4.49 -3.39 9.57
N VAL A 94 4.58 -2.62 10.66
CA VAL A 94 4.57 -1.16 10.54
C VAL A 94 5.98 -0.67 10.26
N VAL A 95 6.38 -0.72 9.00
CA VAL A 95 7.38 0.23 8.46
C VAL A 95 6.63 1.18 7.54
N SER A 96 5.85 2.08 8.13
CA SER A 96 5.26 3.23 7.44
C SER A 96 6.17 4.46 7.52
N SER A 97 7.47 4.28 7.30
CA SER A 97 8.36 5.38 6.99
C SER A 97 8.32 5.59 5.48
N VAL A 98 7.56 6.59 5.02
CA VAL A 98 7.66 7.07 3.65
C VAL A 98 8.89 7.96 3.58
N SER A 99 10.01 7.41 3.13
CA SER A 99 11.22 8.19 2.84
C SER A 99 10.99 9.00 1.57
N LEU A 100 10.79 10.31 1.73
CA LEU A 100 10.60 11.23 0.61
C LEU A 100 11.91 11.54 -0.14
N ASP A 101 13.05 11.20 0.46
CA ASP A 101 14.40 11.37 -0.11
C ASP A 101 14.90 10.11 -0.84
N LYS A 102 14.00 9.17 -1.21
CA LYS A 102 14.43 7.95 -1.88
C LYS A 102 14.87 8.27 -3.32
N GLU A 103 16.15 8.06 -3.61
CA GLU A 103 16.68 8.21 -4.97
C GLU A 103 15.86 7.37 -5.98
N MET A 104 15.61 7.95 -7.15
CA MET A 104 14.84 7.29 -8.20
C MET A 104 15.62 6.10 -8.79
N LYS A 105 15.10 4.89 -8.57
CA LYS A 105 15.65 3.68 -9.19
C LYS A 105 15.10 3.51 -10.62
N LYS A 106 15.98 3.29 -11.59
CA LYS A 106 15.61 2.91 -12.96
C LYS A 106 15.58 1.39 -13.08
N SER A 107 14.50 0.82 -13.59
CA SER A 107 14.44 -0.62 -13.86
C SER A 107 15.37 -1.00 -15.01
N VAL A 108 16.25 -1.98 -14.79
CA VAL A 108 17.19 -2.51 -15.79
C VAL A 108 17.08 -4.03 -15.83
N SER A 109 17.08 -4.59 -17.04
CA SER A 109 17.14 -6.04 -17.25
C SER A 109 18.60 -6.48 -17.35
N LEU A 110 19.00 -7.45 -16.53
CA LEU A 110 20.35 -8.01 -16.52
C LEU A 110 20.30 -9.54 -16.63
N SER A 111 21.10 -10.10 -17.53
CA SER A 111 21.28 -11.54 -17.64
C SER A 111 22.36 -11.99 -16.65
N LEU A 112 21.96 -12.73 -15.62
CA LEU A 112 22.86 -13.23 -14.57
C LEU A 112 22.87 -14.76 -14.55
N ARG A 113 24.03 -15.34 -14.20
CA ARG A 113 24.14 -16.78 -13.94
C ARG A 113 23.32 -17.15 -12.70
N SER A 114 22.70 -18.33 -12.69
CA SER A 114 21.91 -18.83 -11.56
C SER A 114 22.70 -18.87 -10.24
N SER A 115 23.99 -19.18 -10.32
CA SER A 115 24.90 -19.16 -9.17
C SER A 115 25.11 -17.77 -8.57
N VAL A 116 25.06 -16.71 -9.38
CA VAL A 116 25.16 -15.32 -8.92
C VAL A 116 23.84 -14.89 -8.27
N LEU A 117 22.70 -15.23 -8.87
CA LEU A 117 21.38 -14.96 -8.29
C LEU A 117 21.24 -15.56 -6.89
N ARG A 118 21.66 -16.81 -6.69
CA ARG A 118 21.65 -17.46 -5.36
C ARG A 118 22.48 -16.71 -4.30
N LYS A 119 23.57 -16.07 -4.71
CA LYS A 119 24.39 -15.24 -3.80
C LYS A 119 23.67 -13.95 -3.43
N ILE A 120 23.03 -13.29 -4.41
CA ILE A 120 22.21 -12.09 -4.19
C ILE A 120 21.04 -12.43 -3.26
N ASP A 121 20.34 -13.55 -3.51
CA ASP A 121 19.24 -14.03 -2.65
C ASP A 121 19.70 -14.26 -1.21
N ARG A 122 20.86 -14.89 -1.02
CA ARG A 122 21.41 -15.13 0.31
C ARG A 122 21.78 -13.83 1.02
N LEU A 123 22.36 -12.86 0.30
CA LEU A 123 22.68 -11.55 0.87
C LEU A 123 21.42 -10.78 1.26
N ALA A 124 20.43 -10.74 0.36
CA ALA A 124 19.14 -10.11 0.61
C ALA A 124 18.46 -10.69 1.86
N LEU A 125 18.50 -12.02 2.02
CA LEU A 125 17.97 -12.70 3.21
C LEU A 125 18.72 -12.33 4.49
N LEU A 126 20.06 -12.30 4.44
CA LEU A 126 20.88 -11.99 5.63
C LEU A 126 20.79 -10.52 6.05
N ALA A 127 20.61 -9.62 5.08
CA ALA A 127 20.48 -8.19 5.32
C ALA A 127 19.03 -7.73 5.58
N ASP A 128 18.05 -8.63 5.42
CA ASP A 128 16.62 -8.32 5.43
C ASP A 128 16.26 -7.21 4.42
N THR A 129 16.81 -7.29 3.21
CA THR A 129 16.63 -6.30 2.14
C THR A 129 16.10 -6.94 0.85
N THR A 130 15.74 -6.11 -0.14
CA THR A 130 15.35 -6.61 -1.46
C THR A 130 16.57 -7.02 -2.28
N ARG A 131 16.38 -7.85 -3.32
CA ARG A 131 17.46 -8.19 -4.28
C ARG A 131 18.11 -6.94 -4.90
N SER A 132 17.31 -5.93 -5.24
CA SER A 132 17.83 -4.68 -5.80
C SER A 132 18.70 -3.92 -4.80
N ASP A 133 18.27 -3.88 -3.53
CA ASP A 133 19.03 -3.20 -2.48
C ASP A 133 20.31 -3.99 -2.14
N ALA A 134 20.24 -5.33 -2.13
CA ALA A 134 21.42 -6.18 -1.96
C ALA A 134 22.46 -5.97 -3.07
N VAL A 135 22.03 -5.72 -4.31
CA VAL A 135 22.94 -5.38 -5.42
C VAL A 135 23.57 -4.00 -5.22
N GLU A 136 22.80 -2.99 -4.81
CA GLU A 136 23.36 -1.67 -4.50
C GLU A 136 24.36 -1.73 -3.34
N MET A 137 24.04 -2.45 -2.25
CA MET A 137 24.99 -2.68 -1.16
C MET A 137 26.29 -3.33 -1.64
N LEU A 138 26.22 -4.31 -2.55
CA LEU A 138 27.43 -4.91 -3.12
C LEU A 138 28.25 -3.91 -3.93
N VAL A 139 27.59 -3.06 -4.71
CA VAL A 139 28.25 -2.02 -5.49
C VAL A 139 28.91 -1.00 -4.56
N ASP A 140 28.17 -0.47 -3.60
CA ASP A 140 28.67 0.57 -2.69
C ASP A 140 29.87 0.11 -1.87
N ASN A 141 29.88 -1.15 -1.44
CA ASN A 141 30.95 -1.68 -0.60
C ASN A 141 32.15 -2.22 -1.39
N CYS A 142 31.95 -2.77 -2.59
CA CYS A 142 32.99 -3.54 -3.29
C CYS A 142 33.41 -2.96 -4.65
N ILE A 143 32.65 -2.04 -5.26
CA ILE A 143 32.98 -1.57 -6.61
C ILE A 143 34.30 -0.79 -6.63
N VAL A 144 34.56 0.03 -5.62
CA VAL A 144 35.76 0.89 -5.54
C VAL A 144 37.02 0.03 -5.40
N GLU A 145 36.98 -0.95 -4.49
CA GLU A 145 38.06 -1.90 -4.29
C GLU A 145 38.31 -2.69 -5.59
N PHE A 146 37.25 -3.18 -6.23
CA PHE A 146 37.37 -3.91 -7.50
C PHE A 146 37.98 -3.05 -8.62
N LEU A 147 37.56 -1.79 -8.76
CA LEU A 147 38.13 -0.85 -9.74
C LEU A 147 39.63 -0.60 -9.50
N SER A 148 40.05 -0.48 -8.23
CA SER A 148 41.45 -0.31 -7.88
C SER A 148 42.31 -1.51 -8.27
N THR A 149 41.80 -2.74 -8.08
CA THR A 149 42.49 -3.97 -8.50
C THR A 149 42.60 -4.09 -10.01
N LEU A 150 41.61 -3.60 -10.77
CA LEU A 150 41.67 -3.56 -12.23
C LEU A 150 42.67 -2.54 -12.74
N SER A 151 42.75 -1.37 -12.10
CA SER A 151 43.73 -0.33 -12.43
C SER A 151 45.17 -0.81 -12.18
N GLN A 152 45.40 -1.55 -11.09
CA GLN A 152 46.71 -2.14 -10.79
C GLN A 152 47.08 -3.31 -11.70
N ARG A 153 46.08 -4.01 -12.29
CA ARG A 153 46.30 -5.13 -13.21
C ARG A 153 46.58 -4.69 -14.66
N GLY A 154 46.64 -3.39 -14.94
CA GLY A 154 47.12 -2.88 -16.22
C GLY A 154 46.34 -3.44 -17.41
N ILE A 155 45.03 -3.21 -17.48
CA ILE A 155 44.33 -3.29 -18.76
C ILE A 155 44.32 -1.88 -19.33
N GLY A 156 45.47 -1.53 -19.91
CA GLY A 156 45.51 -0.52 -20.97
C GLY A 156 44.55 -0.95 -22.08
N ARG A 157 43.88 0.04 -22.67
CA ARG A 157 43.31 -0.12 -24.01
C ARG A 157 44.39 -0.53 -25.00
#